data_AF-A0A9E2A6K7-F1
#
_entry.id   AF-A0A9E2A6K7-F1
#
_cell.length_a   1.000
_cell.length_b   1.000
_cell.length_c   1.000
_cell.angle_alpha   90.00
_cell.angle_beta   90.00
_cell.angle_gamma   90.00
#
_symmetry.space_group_name_H-M   'P 1'
#
loop_
_entity.id
_entity.type
_entity.pdbx_description
1 polymer ?
#
loop_
_entity_poly.entity_id
_entity_poly.type
_entity_poly.pdbx_seq_one_letter_code
_entity_poly.pdbx_strand_id
1 'polypeptide(L)'
;MRLFFLILVALLAACTAPRPAPDTFNDAEEALEAAINAGAEEHSPVELRFARQKLSEARTAMEEKQYAKVTNLVEQSEINSELAIEKTKTAVIRTKVTDLARQNEVLLEDFEATYGEGVQ
;
A
#
# COMPACT_ATOMS: atom_id res chain seq x y z
N MET A 1 -10.00 30.18 43.49
CA MET A 1 -8.71 30.52 42.87
C MET A 1 -7.79 29.31 42.61
N ARG A 2 -7.56 28.41 43.57
CA ARG A 2 -6.69 27.23 43.37
C ARG A 2 -7.15 26.27 42.27
N LEU A 3 -8.46 26.04 42.15
CA LEU A 3 -9.03 25.15 41.12
C LEU A 3 -8.84 25.70 39.69
N PHE A 4 -8.93 27.03 39.54
CA PHE A 4 -8.76 27.71 38.26
C PHE A 4 -7.31 27.66 37.78
N PHE A 5 -6.35 27.72 38.71
CA PHE A 5 -4.92 27.59 38.43
C PHE A 5 -4.54 26.17 38.00
N LEU A 6 -5.15 25.14 38.59
CA LEU A 6 -4.95 23.75 38.19
C LEU A 6 -5.50 23.44 36.80
N ILE A 7 -6.67 24.00 36.45
CA ILE A 7 -7.25 23.87 35.10
C ILE A 7 -6.38 24.59 34.07
N LEU A 8 -5.88 25.78 34.38
CA LEU A 8 -5.00 26.54 33.49
C LEU A 8 -3.69 25.79 33.21
N VAL A 9 -3.04 25.21 34.23
CA VAL A 9 -1.80 24.42 34.05
C VAL A 9 -2.06 23.13 33.26
N ALA A 10 -3.22 22.49 33.43
CA ALA A 10 -3.59 21.30 32.66
C ALA A 10 -3.80 21.60 31.16
N LEU A 11 -4.29 22.79 30.80
CA LEU A 11 -4.44 23.21 29.39
C LEU A 11 -3.10 23.51 28.70
N LEU A 12 -2.05 23.90 29.44
CA LEU A 12 -0.72 24.14 28.86
C LEU A 12 0.09 22.87 28.59
N ALA A 13 -0.29 21.72 29.15
CA ALA A 13 0.40 20.45 28.96
C ALA A 13 0.00 19.71 27.67
N ALA A 14 -0.97 20.21 26.90
CA ALA A 14 -1.58 19.48 25.78
C ALA A 14 -0.78 19.49 24.47
N CYS A 15 0.39 20.13 24.39
CA CYS A 15 1.12 20.31 23.13
C CYS A 15 2.60 19.93 23.23
N THR A 16 2.89 18.67 23.54
CA THR A 16 4.27 18.14 23.57
C THR A 16 4.47 16.95 22.65
N ALA A 17 3.75 16.86 21.53
CA ALA A 17 4.10 15.87 20.51
C ALA A 17 5.53 16.20 20.02
N PRO A 18 6.51 15.30 20.20
CA PRO A 18 7.87 15.55 19.74
C PRO A 18 7.88 15.65 18.22
N ARG A 19 8.78 16.48 17.69
CA ARG A 19 8.98 16.57 16.23
C ARG A 19 9.38 15.18 15.71
N PRO A 20 8.79 14.70 14.59
CA PRO A 20 9.17 13.43 13.99
C PRO A 20 10.65 13.43 13.61
N ALA A 21 11.26 12.25 13.62
CA ALA A 21 12.65 12.08 13.22
C ALA A 21 12.83 12.43 11.72
N PRO A 22 14.03 12.85 11.28
CA PRO A 22 14.26 13.26 9.88
C PRO A 22 13.98 12.15 8.85
N ASP A 23 14.11 10.89 9.26
CA ASP A 23 13.90 9.68 8.47
C ASP A 23 12.46 9.15 8.51
N THR A 24 11.54 9.86 9.17
CA THR A 24 10.14 9.42 9.34
C THR A 24 9.39 9.15 8.04
N PHE A 25 9.89 9.58 6.87
CA PHE A 25 9.26 9.36 5.57
C PHE A 25 9.88 8.21 4.78
N ASN A 26 11.07 7.74 5.15
CA ASN A 26 11.88 6.87 4.31
C ASN A 26 11.16 5.56 3.99
N ASP A 27 10.62 4.89 5.00
CA ASP A 27 9.96 3.59 4.83
C ASP A 27 8.73 3.69 3.92
N ALA A 28 7.91 4.73 4.10
CA ALA A 28 6.75 4.98 3.24
C ALA A 28 7.14 5.36 1.80
N GLU A 29 8.21 6.12 1.62
CA GLU A 29 8.75 6.47 0.29
C GLU A 29 9.32 5.24 -0.42
N GLU A 30 10.08 4.40 0.29
CA GLU A 30 10.61 3.14 -0.24
C GLU A 30 9.49 2.17 -0.61
N ALA A 31 8.49 1.99 0.26
CA ALA A 31 7.35 1.15 -0.02
C ALA A 31 6.55 1.66 -1.23
N LEU A 32 6.37 2.98 -1.37
CA LEU A 32 5.69 3.57 -2.51
C LEU A 32 6.44 3.30 -3.82
N GLU A 33 7.76 3.46 -3.84
CA GLU A 33 8.59 3.15 -5.00
C GLU A 33 8.56 1.66 -5.33
N ALA A 34 8.61 0.79 -4.31
CA ALA A 34 8.46 -0.65 -4.50
C ALA A 34 7.10 -1.01 -5.12
N ALA A 35 6.01 -0.33 -4.72
CA ALA A 35 4.69 -0.51 -5.32
C ALA A 35 4.65 -0.08 -6.80
N ILE A 36 5.27 1.05 -7.13
CA ILE A 36 5.38 1.52 -8.52
C ILE A 36 6.16 0.50 -9.36
N ASN A 37 7.33 0.07 -8.87
CA ASN A 37 8.19 -0.92 -9.54
C ASN A 37 7.52 -2.29 -9.68
N ALA A 38 6.61 -2.65 -8.76
CA ALA A 38 5.83 -3.87 -8.85
C ALA A 38 4.76 -3.82 -9.95
N GLY A 39 4.44 -2.64 -10.52
CA GLY A 39 3.40 -2.47 -11.52
C GLY A 39 2.04 -2.10 -10.94
N ALA A 40 1.99 -1.52 -9.74
CA ALA A 40 0.73 -1.17 -9.09
C ALA A 40 -0.10 -0.12 -9.85
N GLU A 41 0.51 0.66 -10.75
CA GLU A 41 -0.25 1.59 -11.61
C GLU A 41 -1.27 0.87 -12.49
N GLU A 42 -0.95 -0.35 -12.94
CA GLU A 42 -1.84 -1.16 -13.76
C GLU A 42 -2.74 -2.04 -12.90
N HIS A 43 -2.18 -2.66 -11.86
CA HIS A 43 -2.85 -3.74 -11.15
C HIS A 43 -3.48 -3.34 -9.81
N SER A 44 -3.09 -2.21 -9.22
CA SER A 44 -3.63 -1.71 -7.94
C SER A 44 -3.65 -0.17 -7.86
N PRO A 45 -4.28 0.53 -8.84
CA PRO A 45 -4.18 1.99 -8.95
C PRO A 45 -4.84 2.75 -7.78
N VAL A 46 -5.83 2.14 -7.13
CA VAL A 46 -6.58 2.77 -6.04
C VAL A 46 -5.69 2.90 -4.80
N GLU A 47 -5.04 1.81 -4.41
CA GLU A 47 -4.14 1.73 -3.26
C GLU A 47 -2.90 2.59 -3.48
N LEU A 48 -2.33 2.54 -4.69
CA LEU A 48 -1.20 3.38 -5.04
C LEU A 48 -1.55 4.87 -4.95
N ARG A 49 -2.75 5.27 -5.40
CA ARG A 49 -3.23 6.65 -5.25
C ARG A 49 -3.40 7.03 -3.77
N PHE A 50 -3.94 6.13 -2.95
CA PHE A 50 -4.08 6.39 -1.52
C PHE A 50 -2.74 6.54 -0.83
N ALA A 51 -1.74 5.71 -1.17
CA ALA A 51 -0.38 5.86 -0.68
C ALA A 51 0.17 7.25 -1.03
N ARG A 52 0.14 7.65 -2.30
CA ARG A 52 0.58 8.99 -2.75
C ARG A 52 -0.13 10.12 -2.02
N GLN A 53 -1.45 10.00 -1.86
CA GLN A 53 -2.25 11.00 -1.17
C GLN A 53 -1.85 11.12 0.31
N LYS A 54 -1.65 10.00 1.01
CA LYS A 54 -1.27 10.00 2.42
C LYS A 54 0.13 10.54 2.65
N LEU A 55 1.07 10.21 1.78
CA LEU A 55 2.41 10.81 1.77
C LEU A 55 2.35 12.33 1.54
N SER A 56 1.52 12.79 0.60
CA SER A 56 1.32 14.23 0.37
C SER A 56 0.69 14.93 1.59
N GLU A 57 -0.37 14.35 2.17
CA GLU A 57 -1.01 14.86 3.38
C GLU A 57 -0.02 14.91 4.56
N ALA A 58 0.88 13.92 4.66
CA ALA A 58 1.90 13.87 5.71
C ALA A 58 2.90 15.01 5.58
N ARG A 59 3.34 15.35 4.35
CA ARG A 59 4.21 16.49 4.09
C ARG A 59 3.54 17.82 4.49
N THR A 60 2.28 18.01 4.12
CA THR A 60 1.51 19.19 4.54
C THR A 60 1.36 19.25 6.07
N ALA A 61 1.04 18.14 6.73
CA ALA A 61 0.95 18.09 8.19
C ALA A 61 2.29 18.41 8.88
N MET A 62 3.41 18.04 8.26
CA MET A 62 4.76 18.36 8.74
C MET A 62 5.04 19.86 8.68
N GLU A 63 4.64 20.53 7.60
CA GLU A 63 4.72 21.99 7.45
C GLU A 63 3.84 22.73 8.48
N GLU A 64 2.62 22.21 8.71
CA GLU A 64 1.66 22.71 9.70
C GLU A 64 2.02 22.37 11.15
N LYS A 65 3.13 21.65 11.37
CA LYS A 65 3.59 21.18 12.69
C LYS A 65 2.60 20.25 13.41
N GLN A 66 1.74 19.56 12.66
CA GLN A 66 0.81 18.55 13.16
C GLN A 66 1.52 17.19 13.30
N TYR A 67 2.54 17.11 14.16
CA TYR A 67 3.47 15.98 14.24
C TYR A 67 2.79 14.63 14.51
N ALA A 68 1.78 14.58 15.38
CA ALA A 68 1.03 13.36 15.63
C ALA A 68 0.30 12.85 14.37
N LYS A 69 -0.12 13.77 13.48
CA LYS A 69 -0.79 13.42 12.22
C LYS A 69 0.22 12.90 11.20
N VAL A 70 1.45 13.41 11.19
CA VAL A 70 2.52 12.96 10.27
C VAL A 70 2.77 11.46 10.43
N THR A 71 3.00 10.98 11.66
CA THR A 71 3.28 9.56 11.92
C THR A 71 2.16 8.66 11.40
N ASN A 72 0.90 8.99 11.71
CA ASN A 72 -0.25 8.21 11.25
C ASN A 72 -0.42 8.22 9.72
N LEU A 73 -0.09 9.33 9.05
CA LEU A 73 -0.23 9.46 7.60
C LEU A 73 0.88 8.74 6.84
N VAL A 74 2.11 8.78 7.34
CA VAL A 74 3.23 8.00 6.81
C VAL A 74 2.91 6.51 6.91
N GLU A 75 2.50 6.03 8.09
CA GLU A 75 2.14 4.62 8.31
C GLU A 75 1.00 4.19 7.37
N GLN A 76 -0.04 5.02 7.22
CA GLN A 76 -1.10 4.76 6.24
C GLN A 76 -0.57 4.72 4.80
N SER A 77 0.41 5.55 4.46
CA SER A 77 1.01 5.51 3.13
C SER A 77 1.75 4.20 2.90
N GLU A 78 2.57 3.78 3.85
CA GLU A 78 3.32 2.52 3.82
C GLU A 78 2.39 1.32 3.65
N ILE A 79 1.35 1.21 4.50
CA ILE A 79 0.35 0.14 4.44
C ILE A 79 -0.37 0.10 3.08
N ASN A 80 -0.75 1.27 2.54
CA ASN A 80 -1.39 1.32 1.22
C ASN A 80 -0.44 0.88 0.11
N SER A 81 0.85 1.22 0.20
CA SER A 81 1.86 0.77 -0.77
C SER A 81 2.07 -0.75 -0.70
N GLU A 82 2.18 -1.33 0.49
CA GLU A 82 2.28 -2.78 0.67
C GLU A 82 1.04 -3.51 0.14
N LEU A 83 -0.15 -2.97 0.44
CA LEU A 83 -1.40 -3.50 -0.10
C LEU A 83 -1.42 -3.46 -1.64
N ALA A 84 -0.90 -2.39 -2.22
CA ALA A 84 -0.78 -2.25 -3.68
C ALA A 84 0.15 -3.30 -4.28
N ILE A 85 1.29 -3.58 -3.62
CA ILE A 85 2.23 -4.64 -4.02
C ILE A 85 1.55 -6.01 -4.00
N GLU A 86 0.88 -6.37 -2.91
CA GLU A 86 0.27 -7.69 -2.76
C GLU A 86 -0.92 -7.90 -3.72
N LYS A 87 -1.72 -6.86 -3.96
CA LYS A 87 -2.77 -6.90 -4.98
C LYS A 87 -2.18 -7.07 -6.37
N THR A 88 -1.07 -6.40 -6.66
CA THR A 88 -0.38 -6.53 -7.93
C THR A 88 0.15 -7.95 -8.14
N LYS A 89 0.86 -8.51 -7.15
CA LYS A 89 1.32 -9.91 -7.19
C LYS A 89 0.15 -10.87 -7.41
N THR A 90 -0.96 -10.65 -6.72
CA THR A 90 -2.16 -11.47 -6.85
C THR A 90 -2.74 -11.40 -8.26
N ALA A 91 -2.81 -10.20 -8.86
CA ALA A 91 -3.29 -10.02 -10.24
C ALA A 91 -2.41 -10.79 -11.24
N VAL A 92 -1.09 -10.64 -11.14
CA VAL A 92 -0.12 -11.34 -12.00
C VAL A 92 -0.25 -12.87 -11.87
N ILE A 93 -0.40 -13.38 -10.64
CA ILE A 93 -0.59 -14.82 -10.41
C ILE A 93 -1.89 -15.32 -11.04
N ARG A 94 -3.00 -14.58 -10.91
CA ARG A 94 -4.28 -14.95 -11.52
C ARG A 94 -4.19 -15.05 -13.05
N THR A 95 -3.51 -14.09 -13.68
CA THR A 95 -3.26 -14.13 -15.13
C THR A 95 -2.46 -15.38 -15.49
N LYS A 96 -1.36 -15.65 -14.76
CA LYS A 96 -0.52 -16.83 -15.01
C LYS A 96 -1.28 -18.15 -14.85
N VAL A 97 -2.13 -18.28 -13.83
CA VAL A 97 -2.98 -19.47 -13.64
C VAL A 97 -3.94 -19.65 -14.81
N THR A 98 -4.55 -18.56 -15.29
CA THR A 98 -5.45 -18.58 -16.44
C THR A 98 -4.72 -19.02 -17.72
N ASP A 99 -3.50 -18.54 -17.92
CA ASP A 99 -2.69 -18.90 -19.09
C ASP A 99 -2.25 -20.36 -19.07
N LEU A 100 -1.83 -20.88 -17.91
CA LEU A 100 -1.48 -22.29 -17.75
C LEU A 100 -2.69 -23.21 -17.94
N ALA A 101 -3.87 -22.81 -17.46
CA ALA A 101 -5.09 -23.58 -17.67
C ALA A 101 -5.42 -23.70 -19.16
N ARG A 102 -5.31 -22.59 -19.92
CA ARG A 102 -5.50 -22.59 -21.37
C ARG A 102 -4.48 -23.46 -22.11
N GLN A 103 -3.21 -23.39 -21.70
CA GLN A 103 -2.17 -24.25 -22.29
C GLN A 103 -2.45 -25.73 -22.06
N ASN A 104 -2.92 -26.11 -20.87
CA ASN A 104 -3.31 -27.49 -20.60
C ASN A 104 -4.50 -27.93 -21.46
N GLU A 105 -5.50 -27.07 -21.67
CA GLU A 105 -6.65 -27.37 -22.53
C GLU A 105 -6.22 -27.64 -23.98
N VAL A 106 -5.35 -26.79 -24.54
CA VAL A 106 -4.80 -26.98 -25.90
C VAL A 106 -4.00 -28.28 -26.00
N LEU A 107 -3.18 -28.60 -25.00
CA LEU A 107 -2.41 -29.86 -24.99
C LEU A 107 -3.32 -31.09 -24.92
N LEU A 108 -4.45 -31.02 -24.22
CA LEU A 108 -5.44 -32.09 -24.16
C LEU A 108 -6.14 -32.26 -25.51
N GLU A 109 -6.54 -31.17 -26.15
CA GLU A 109 -7.13 -31.18 -27.49
C GLU A 109 -6.17 -31.80 -28.52
N ASP A 110 -4.90 -31.38 -28.53
CA ASP A 110 -3.87 -31.94 -29.42
C ASP A 110 -3.65 -33.44 -29.18
N PHE A 111 -3.66 -33.88 -27.91
CA PHE A 111 -3.55 -35.28 -27.55
C PHE A 111 -4.73 -36.10 -28.07
N GLU A 112 -5.96 -35.63 -27.85
CA GLU A 112 -7.19 -36.28 -28.33
C GLU A 112 -7.24 -36.33 -29.87
N ALA A 113 -6.89 -35.24 -30.55
CA ALA A 113 -6.85 -35.20 -32.01
C ALA A 113 -5.80 -36.17 -32.60
N THR A 114 -4.66 -36.34 -31.93
CA THR A 114 -3.57 -37.19 -32.44
C THR A 114 -3.76 -38.67 -32.12
N TYR A 115 -4.31 -39.01 -30.96
CA TYR A 115 -4.35 -40.39 -30.45
C TYR A 115 -5.76 -40.92 -30.16
N GLY A 116 -6.79 -40.07 -30.14
CA GLY A 116 -8.18 -40.44 -29.84
C GLY A 116 -8.91 -41.16 -30.98
N GLU A 117 -8.48 -41.01 -32.23
CA GLU A 117 -9.08 -41.72 -33.38
C GLU A 117 -8.80 -43.24 -33.38
N GLY A 118 -7.81 -43.73 -32.62
CA GLY A 118 -7.42 -45.14 -32.58
C GLY A 118 -8.01 -45.97 -31.44
N VAL A 119 -8.86 -45.38 -30.59
CA VAL A 119 -9.38 -46.01 -29.34
C VAL A 119 -10.90 -46.27 -29.39
N GLN A 120 -11.53 -46.15 -30.55
CA GLN A 120 -12.94 -46.55 -30.77
C GLN A 120 -13.06 -47.99 -31.29
#